data_AF-A0A4P9Y5E8-F1
#
_entry.id   AF-A0A4P9Y5E8-F1
#
_cell.length_a   1.000
_cell.length_b   1.000
_cell.length_c   1.000
_cell.angle_alpha   90.00
_cell.angle_beta   90.00
_cell.angle_gamma   90.00
#
_symmetry.space_group_name_H-M   'P 1'
#
loop_
_entity.id
_entity.type
_entity.pdbx_description
1 polymer ?
#
loop_
_entity_poly.entity_id
_entity_poly.type
_entity_poly.pdbx_seq_one_letter_code
_entity_poly.pdbx_strand_id
1 'polypeptide(L)'
;GVEAVKAFYPTGSYSTSDHGHGKPACAAYMPHKSKDATYSFEVFFPKNFDWVKGGKLPGLQGGEDHCSGGDRDAKSSSCWSVRVMWRAKGDAEAYMYVPDPQGQGLCGEASADCDEEFGVSVDRGVLKFIAGQWNKVSLTVRTNQGGSKGYMKLEINGKSIERNNVIYSKEGKLGVNSASFQTFFGGGSKYFAVKNPAGDSAYFRGFNI
;
A
#
# COMPACT_ATOMS: atom_id res chain seq x y z
N GLY A 1 -26.62 1.75 11.53
CA GLY A 1 -25.16 1.97 11.60
C GLY A 1 -24.55 1.47 10.30
N VAL A 2 -23.47 2.07 9.83
CA VAL A 2 -22.74 1.56 8.65
C VAL A 2 -21.89 0.38 9.09
N GLU A 3 -22.01 -0.76 8.41
CA GLU A 3 -21.21 -1.96 8.67
C GLU A 3 -19.73 -1.70 8.36
N ALA A 4 -18.83 -2.25 9.17
CA ALA A 4 -17.40 -2.08 9.02
C ALA A 4 -16.66 -3.40 9.30
N VAL A 5 -15.62 -3.66 8.51
CA VAL A 5 -14.70 -4.77 8.71
C VAL A 5 -13.70 -4.39 9.81
N LYS A 6 -13.63 -5.19 10.88
CA LYS A 6 -12.60 -5.06 11.91
C LYS A 6 -11.38 -5.89 11.54
N ALA A 7 -10.25 -5.24 11.30
CA ALA A 7 -8.96 -5.90 11.25
C ALA A 7 -8.34 -5.91 12.66
N PHE A 8 -8.20 -7.09 13.25
CA PHE A 8 -7.53 -7.26 14.55
C PHE A 8 -6.07 -7.68 14.34
N TYR A 9 -5.14 -6.96 14.97
CA TYR A 9 -3.71 -7.23 14.94
C TYR A 9 -3.26 -7.75 16.30
N PRO A 10 -3.00 -9.06 16.46
CA PRO A 10 -2.57 -9.62 17.74
C PRO A 10 -1.26 -9.02 18.22
N THR A 11 -1.07 -8.95 19.54
CA THR A 11 0.21 -8.58 20.16
C THR A 11 1.35 -9.42 19.58
N GLY A 12 2.47 -8.77 19.27
CA GLY A 12 3.63 -9.43 18.68
C GLY A 12 3.49 -9.73 17.18
N SER A 13 2.33 -9.49 16.55
CA SER A 13 2.15 -9.73 15.12
C SER A 13 2.83 -8.67 14.27
N TYR A 14 3.43 -9.12 13.18
CA TYR A 14 3.97 -8.32 12.07
C TYR A 14 4.22 -9.27 10.90
N SER A 15 4.43 -8.72 9.70
CA SER A 15 4.80 -9.53 8.53
C SER A 15 6.13 -10.27 8.77
N THR A 16 6.08 -11.60 8.79
CA THR A 16 7.23 -12.51 8.83
C THR A 16 7.19 -13.43 7.61
N SER A 17 8.35 -13.83 7.10
CA SER A 17 8.47 -14.97 6.15
C SER A 17 8.05 -16.29 6.80
N ASP A 18 8.14 -16.38 8.12
CA ASP A 18 7.76 -17.56 8.89
C ASP A 18 6.26 -17.60 9.14
N HIS A 19 5.65 -18.72 8.80
CA HIS A 19 4.20 -18.88 8.59
C HIS A 19 3.34 -18.87 9.88
N GLY A 20 3.93 -18.55 11.04
CA GLY A 20 3.27 -18.55 12.35
C GLY A 20 2.71 -17.20 12.81
N HIS A 21 3.36 -16.09 12.44
CA HIS A 21 3.00 -14.73 12.92
C HIS A 21 2.79 -13.69 11.82
N GLY A 22 3.02 -14.06 10.55
CA GLY A 22 3.12 -13.16 9.39
C GLY A 22 1.87 -12.94 8.56
N LYS A 23 0.71 -13.48 8.96
CA LYS A 23 -0.51 -13.39 8.16
C LYS A 23 -1.13 -11.98 8.24
N PRO A 24 -1.66 -11.45 7.12
CA PRO A 24 -2.52 -10.28 7.17
C PRO A 24 -3.65 -10.47 8.18
N ALA A 25 -3.96 -9.43 8.96
CA ALA A 25 -5.14 -9.42 9.82
C ALA A 25 -6.42 -9.63 9.00
N CYS A 26 -6.42 -9.12 7.77
CA CYS A 26 -7.40 -9.44 6.76
C CYS A 26 -6.74 -9.50 5.37
N ALA A 27 -7.24 -10.39 4.51
CA ALA A 27 -6.84 -10.53 3.12
C ALA A 27 -8.08 -10.79 2.24
N ALA A 28 -8.28 -9.97 1.22
CA ALA A 28 -9.24 -10.21 0.15
C ALA A 28 -8.73 -9.62 -1.16
N TYR A 29 -9.08 -10.23 -2.29
CA TYR A 29 -8.74 -9.74 -3.61
C TYR A 29 -10.03 -9.55 -4.40
N MET A 30 -10.18 -8.39 -5.01
CA MET A 30 -11.30 -8.03 -5.86
C MET A 30 -10.79 -7.95 -7.30
N PRO A 31 -11.05 -8.97 -8.14
CA PRO A 31 -10.66 -8.94 -9.54
C PRO A 31 -11.24 -7.71 -10.25
N HIS A 32 -10.43 -7.08 -11.07
CA HIS A 32 -10.79 -5.93 -11.88
C HIS A 32 -10.04 -6.01 -13.21
N LYS A 33 -10.43 -5.27 -14.25
CA LYS A 33 -9.63 -5.23 -15.47
C LYS A 33 -9.78 -3.88 -16.14
N SER A 34 -8.79 -3.03 -15.94
CA SER A 34 -8.77 -1.68 -16.53
C SER A 34 -7.34 -1.21 -16.77
N LYS A 35 -7.21 -0.06 -17.44
CA LYS A 35 -5.93 0.67 -17.53
C LYS A 35 -5.87 1.85 -16.57
N ASP A 36 -7.00 2.17 -15.94
CA ASP A 36 -7.22 3.26 -15.01
C ASP A 36 -8.22 2.77 -13.97
N ALA A 37 -7.86 2.81 -12.69
CA ALA A 37 -8.75 2.43 -11.60
C ALA A 37 -8.51 3.35 -10.41
N THR A 38 -9.58 3.60 -9.65
CA THR A 38 -9.51 4.30 -8.37
C THR A 38 -10.07 3.41 -7.28
N TYR A 39 -9.21 2.94 -6.38
CA TYR A 39 -9.65 2.17 -5.22
C TYR A 39 -9.79 3.09 -4.01
N SER A 40 -11.01 3.18 -3.47
CA SER A 40 -11.32 4.02 -2.32
C SER A 40 -11.93 3.22 -1.17
N PHE A 41 -11.66 3.69 0.05
CA PHE A 41 -12.18 3.14 1.29
C PHE A 41 -12.05 4.16 2.42
N GLU A 42 -12.75 3.93 3.53
CA GLU A 42 -12.50 4.64 4.78
C GLU A 42 -11.81 3.73 5.80
N VAL A 43 -10.85 4.28 6.55
CA VAL A 43 -10.16 3.58 7.64
C VAL A 43 -10.21 4.38 8.94
N PHE A 44 -10.59 3.71 10.03
CA PHE A 44 -10.59 4.26 11.39
C PHE A 44 -9.50 3.58 12.22
N PHE A 45 -8.57 4.39 12.71
CA PHE A 45 -7.59 4.00 13.72
C PHE A 45 -8.07 4.54 15.07
N PRO A 46 -8.24 3.71 16.13
CA PRO A 46 -8.54 4.19 17.48
C PRO A 46 -7.54 5.24 17.97
N LYS A 47 -7.96 6.14 18.88
CA LYS A 47 -7.09 7.20 19.43
C LYS A 47 -5.79 6.68 20.03
N ASN A 48 -5.81 5.46 20.55
CA ASN A 48 -4.69 4.77 21.18
C ASN A 48 -4.01 3.73 20.27
N PHE A 49 -4.30 3.72 18.97
CA PHE A 49 -3.65 2.81 18.03
C PHE A 49 -2.12 3.03 18.05
N ASP A 50 -1.36 1.97 18.33
CA ASP A 50 0.10 2.04 18.27
C ASP A 50 0.56 1.93 16.81
N TRP A 51 1.00 3.05 16.24
CA TRP A 51 1.51 3.09 14.87
C TRP A 51 2.79 2.26 14.66
N VAL A 52 3.53 1.98 15.75
CA VAL A 52 4.86 1.35 15.76
C VAL A 52 5.77 2.00 14.71
N LYS A 53 6.14 1.27 13.66
CA LYS A 53 6.96 1.73 12.54
C LYS A 53 6.21 1.75 11.21
N GLY A 54 4.97 1.26 11.20
CA GLY A 54 4.14 1.19 10.02
C GLY A 54 3.56 -0.18 9.71
N GLY A 55 2.73 -0.19 8.69
CA GLY A 55 2.07 -1.37 8.18
C GLY A 55 1.36 -1.10 6.86
N LYS A 56 0.85 -2.16 6.25
CA LYS A 56 0.25 -2.11 4.92
C LYS A 56 -1.26 -1.89 5.01
N LEU A 57 -1.76 -1.13 4.06
CA LEU A 57 -3.17 -0.90 3.80
C LEU A 57 -3.51 -1.34 2.37
N PRO A 58 -4.81 -1.38 2.03
CA PRO A 58 -5.27 -1.83 0.72
C PRO A 58 -4.67 -1.02 -0.45
N GLY A 59 -4.63 -1.65 -1.62
CA GLY A 59 -4.00 -1.09 -2.80
C GLY A 59 -4.45 -1.73 -4.11
N LEU A 60 -3.81 -1.31 -5.20
CA LEU A 60 -4.04 -1.81 -6.56
C LEU A 60 -2.83 -2.61 -7.03
N GLN A 61 -3.07 -3.62 -7.85
CA GLN A 61 -2.02 -4.42 -8.50
C GLN A 61 -2.37 -4.77 -9.95
N GLY A 62 -1.35 -5.19 -10.69
CA GLY A 62 -1.46 -5.58 -12.09
C GLY A 62 -0.38 -6.57 -12.50
N GLY A 63 -0.70 -7.43 -13.48
CA GLY A 63 0.22 -8.44 -14.01
C GLY A 63 0.10 -9.79 -13.30
N GLU A 64 1.21 -10.51 -13.16
CA GLU A 64 1.25 -11.78 -12.42
C GLU A 64 0.91 -11.58 -10.94
N ASP A 65 0.46 -12.66 -10.30
CA ASP A 65 0.27 -12.68 -8.86
C ASP A 65 1.65 -12.59 -8.16
N HIS A 66 1.70 -12.01 -6.95
CA HIS A 66 2.88 -11.93 -6.06
C HIS A 66 3.86 -10.73 -6.16
N CYS A 67 3.45 -9.58 -6.70
CA CYS A 67 4.26 -8.35 -6.64
C CYS A 67 4.37 -7.68 -5.25
N SER A 68 4.95 -8.35 -4.25
CA SER A 68 5.10 -7.85 -2.87
C SER A 68 6.20 -8.55 -2.07
N GLY A 69 6.49 -8.11 -0.84
CA GLY A 69 7.28 -8.93 0.10
C GLY A 69 8.79 -9.05 -0.18
N GLY A 70 9.33 -8.22 -1.09
CA GLY A 70 10.72 -8.35 -1.56
C GLY A 70 10.86 -9.24 -2.79
N ASP A 71 9.73 -9.66 -3.37
CA ASP A 71 9.73 -10.47 -4.57
C ASP A 71 10.37 -9.72 -5.75
N ARG A 72 11.24 -10.45 -6.46
CA ARG A 72 12.05 -9.94 -7.56
C ARG A 72 11.24 -9.80 -8.85
N ASP A 73 9.97 -10.19 -8.86
CA ASP A 73 9.13 -10.18 -10.05
C ASP A 73 8.72 -8.77 -10.51
N ALA A 74 8.71 -7.80 -9.60
CA ALA A 74 8.65 -6.40 -10.03
C ALA A 74 9.90 -6.02 -10.87
N LYS A 75 11.07 -6.59 -10.57
CA LYS A 75 12.29 -6.42 -11.38
C LYS A 75 12.20 -7.19 -12.70
N SER A 76 11.55 -8.36 -12.72
CA SER A 76 11.30 -9.14 -13.94
C SER A 76 10.27 -8.49 -14.88
N SER A 77 9.58 -7.44 -14.43
CA SER A 77 8.61 -6.64 -15.18
C SER A 77 7.30 -7.36 -15.52
N SER A 78 7.00 -8.49 -14.84
CA SER A 78 5.77 -9.27 -15.05
C SER A 78 4.58 -8.76 -14.23
N CYS A 79 4.82 -7.96 -13.18
CA CYS A 79 3.78 -7.38 -12.33
C CYS A 79 4.17 -6.01 -11.75
N TRP A 80 3.19 -5.34 -11.14
CA TRP A 80 3.38 -4.15 -10.31
C TRP A 80 2.33 -4.10 -9.18
N SER A 81 2.63 -3.39 -8.10
CA SER A 81 1.64 -3.07 -7.06
C SER A 81 1.85 -1.67 -6.48
N VAL A 82 0.75 -1.03 -6.09
CA VAL A 82 0.76 0.22 -5.32
C VAL A 82 -0.14 0.02 -4.12
N ARG A 83 0.43 0.05 -2.92
CA ARG A 83 -0.31 -0.04 -1.65
C ARG A 83 -0.18 1.24 -0.88
N VAL A 84 -1.17 1.52 -0.05
CA VAL A 84 -1.07 2.57 0.96
C VAL A 84 -0.35 2.00 2.18
N MET A 85 0.41 2.82 2.89
CA MET A 85 0.96 2.45 4.19
C MET A 85 0.67 3.51 5.24
N TRP A 86 0.51 3.06 6.48
CA TRP A 86 0.79 3.91 7.62
C TRP A 86 2.24 3.76 8.05
N ARG A 87 2.74 4.79 8.71
CA ARG A 87 4.05 4.89 9.35
C ARG A 87 3.85 5.43 10.77
N ALA A 88 4.96 5.59 11.48
CA ALA A 88 4.95 6.12 12.83
C ALA A 88 4.17 7.45 12.89
N LYS A 89 3.47 7.68 14.01
CA LYS A 89 2.70 8.91 14.27
C LYS A 89 1.61 9.22 13.23
N GLY A 90 1.11 8.21 12.53
CA GLY A 90 0.04 8.35 11.54
C GLY A 90 0.50 8.89 10.19
N ASP A 91 1.81 9.00 9.95
CA ASP A 91 2.33 9.33 8.62
C ASP A 91 1.84 8.32 7.58
N ALA A 92 1.58 8.79 6.37
CA ALA A 92 1.15 7.96 5.26
C ALA A 92 2.13 8.08 4.09
N GLU A 93 2.12 7.06 3.22
CA GLU A 93 2.87 7.02 1.97
C GLU A 93 2.13 6.15 0.94
N ALA A 94 2.43 6.38 -0.33
CA ALA A 94 2.23 5.37 -1.35
C ALA A 94 3.49 4.47 -1.37
N TYR A 95 3.28 3.16 -1.46
CA TYR A 95 4.34 2.16 -1.43
C TYR A 95 4.26 1.29 -2.68
N MET A 96 5.23 1.47 -3.56
CA MET A 96 5.18 1.02 -4.96
C MET A 96 6.19 -0.09 -5.24
N TYR A 97 5.72 -1.17 -5.86
CA TYR A 97 6.56 -2.10 -6.61
C TYR A 97 6.31 -1.87 -8.09
N VAL A 98 7.29 -1.32 -8.78
CA VAL A 98 7.24 -1.04 -10.22
C VAL A 98 8.56 -1.48 -10.87
N PRO A 99 8.56 -1.76 -12.19
CA PRO A 99 9.78 -2.15 -12.88
C PRO A 99 10.82 -1.03 -12.93
N ASP A 100 12.07 -1.35 -12.55
CA ASP A 100 13.23 -0.44 -12.65
C ASP A 100 12.96 0.98 -12.10
N PRO A 101 12.64 1.13 -10.79
CA PRO A 101 12.29 2.42 -10.21
C PRO A 101 13.48 3.41 -10.25
N GLN A 102 14.72 2.93 -10.15
CA GLN A 102 15.92 3.75 -10.29
C GLN A 102 16.09 4.24 -11.74
N GLY A 103 16.03 3.36 -12.74
CA GLY A 103 16.26 3.72 -14.14
C GLY A 103 15.19 4.63 -14.73
N GLN A 104 13.96 4.59 -14.19
CA GLN A 104 12.91 5.54 -14.56
C GLN A 104 12.95 6.86 -13.76
N GLY A 105 13.89 7.02 -12.84
CA GLY A 105 14.10 8.27 -12.09
C GLY A 105 13.23 8.46 -10.86
N LEU A 106 12.38 7.50 -10.48
CA LEU A 106 11.53 7.60 -9.27
C LEU A 106 12.37 7.76 -8.01
N CYS A 107 13.54 7.11 -7.95
CA CYS A 107 14.44 7.14 -6.79
C CYS A 107 15.32 8.39 -6.70
N GLY A 108 15.35 9.22 -7.75
CA GLY A 108 16.12 10.47 -7.76
C GLY A 108 15.36 11.64 -7.12
N GLU A 109 14.08 11.46 -6.81
CA GLU A 109 13.25 12.49 -6.19
C GLU A 109 13.49 12.52 -4.67
N ALA A 110 13.66 13.71 -4.09
CA ALA A 110 13.93 13.89 -2.66
C ALA A 110 12.85 13.28 -1.73
N SER A 111 11.66 13.03 -2.25
CA SER A 111 10.54 12.47 -1.52
C SER A 111 10.28 10.99 -1.81
N ALA A 112 11.19 10.32 -2.53
CA ALA A 112 11.18 8.88 -2.73
C ALA A 112 12.34 8.21 -1.95
N ASP A 113 12.02 7.17 -1.20
CA ASP A 113 12.97 6.32 -0.50
C ASP A 113 12.93 4.94 -1.16
N CYS A 114 13.96 4.66 -1.96
CA CYS A 114 14.09 3.41 -2.71
C CYS A 114 15.05 2.47 -1.98
N ASP A 115 14.50 1.33 -1.61
CA ASP A 115 15.29 0.20 -1.12
C ASP A 115 15.55 -0.75 -2.31
N GLU A 116 16.76 -1.32 -2.40
CA GLU A 116 17.10 -2.24 -3.50
C GLU A 116 16.39 -3.59 -3.40
N GLU A 117 15.93 -3.97 -2.20
CA GLU A 117 15.26 -5.23 -1.89
C GLU A 117 13.75 -5.05 -1.78
N PHE A 118 13.29 -3.87 -1.35
CA PHE A 118 11.88 -3.61 -1.09
C PHE A 118 11.23 -2.60 -2.07
N GLY A 119 10.02 -2.16 -1.76
CA GLY A 119 9.26 -1.24 -2.60
C GLY A 119 9.70 0.21 -2.36
N VAL A 120 9.36 1.08 -3.31
CA VAL A 120 9.61 2.52 -3.24
C VAL A 120 8.61 3.17 -2.30
N SER A 121 9.09 3.86 -1.27
CA SER A 121 8.23 4.71 -0.44
C SER A 121 8.14 6.11 -1.06
N VAL A 122 6.93 6.58 -1.33
CA VAL A 122 6.69 7.85 -2.03
C VAL A 122 5.96 8.83 -1.11
N ASP A 123 6.54 10.02 -0.95
CA ASP A 123 6.07 11.16 -0.14
C ASP A 123 5.68 10.79 1.29
N ARG A 124 6.52 9.97 1.94
CA ARG A 124 6.32 9.57 3.34
C ARG A 124 6.14 10.80 4.24
N GLY A 125 5.00 10.86 4.93
CA GLY A 125 4.69 11.89 5.92
C GLY A 125 4.12 13.20 5.36
N VAL A 126 4.02 13.34 4.03
CA VAL A 126 3.29 14.46 3.40
C VAL A 126 1.79 14.33 3.67
N LEU A 127 1.27 13.11 3.60
CA LEU A 127 -0.09 12.77 4.02
C LEU A 127 -0.07 12.15 5.43
N LYS A 128 -1.18 12.29 6.14
CA LYS A 128 -1.35 11.75 7.50
C LYS A 128 -2.75 11.19 7.72
N PHE A 129 -2.80 10.06 8.42
CA PHE A 129 -4.00 9.56 9.08
C PHE A 129 -4.19 10.24 10.43
N ILE A 130 -5.45 10.45 10.79
CA ILE A 130 -5.85 11.04 12.07
C ILE A 130 -6.54 9.95 12.88
N ALA A 131 -5.98 9.64 14.05
CA ALA A 131 -6.56 8.68 14.98
C ALA A 131 -7.84 9.23 15.62
N GLY A 132 -8.78 8.33 15.93
CA GLY A 132 -10.08 8.66 16.52
C GLY A 132 -11.12 9.16 15.53
N GLN A 133 -10.85 9.13 14.22
CA GLN A 133 -11.82 9.46 13.18
C GLN A 133 -11.67 8.58 11.93
N TRP A 134 -12.71 8.59 11.09
CA TRP A 134 -12.67 7.94 9.78
C TRP A 134 -11.81 8.77 8.83
N ASN A 135 -10.85 8.12 8.19
CA ASN A 135 -9.98 8.71 7.18
C ASN A 135 -10.43 8.22 5.81
N LYS A 136 -10.79 9.15 4.92
CA LYS A 136 -11.16 8.83 3.54
C LYS A 136 -9.89 8.66 2.73
N VAL A 137 -9.75 7.51 2.07
CA VAL A 137 -8.58 7.16 1.25
C VAL A 137 -9.05 6.88 -0.16
N SER A 138 -8.32 7.43 -1.14
CA SER A 138 -8.51 7.15 -2.56
C SER A 138 -7.15 6.96 -3.22
N LEU A 139 -6.95 5.82 -3.88
CA LEU A 139 -5.75 5.50 -4.64
C LEU A 139 -6.13 5.32 -6.12
N THR A 140 -5.72 6.27 -6.95
CA THR A 140 -5.86 6.20 -8.40
C THR A 140 -4.56 5.73 -9.04
N VAL A 141 -4.65 4.74 -9.93
CA VAL A 141 -3.54 4.31 -10.78
C VAL A 141 -4.00 4.26 -12.23
N ARG A 142 -3.26 4.94 -13.10
CA ARG A 142 -3.36 4.79 -14.56
C ARG A 142 -2.07 4.20 -15.09
N THR A 143 -2.16 3.02 -15.68
CA THR A 143 -1.00 2.34 -16.26
C THR A 143 -0.59 2.97 -17.58
N ASN A 144 0.71 2.99 -17.86
CA ASN A 144 1.25 3.44 -19.13
C ASN A 144 0.88 2.46 -20.27
N GLN A 145 0.58 2.99 -21.46
CA GLN A 145 0.33 2.21 -22.69
C GLN A 145 1.54 2.31 -23.62
N GLY A 146 2.73 2.03 -23.07
CA GLY A 146 4.03 2.30 -23.69
C GLY A 146 4.66 3.61 -23.20
N GLY A 147 6.00 3.65 -23.22
CA GLY A 147 6.78 4.76 -22.65
C GLY A 147 6.49 4.96 -21.16
N SER A 148 6.71 6.17 -20.64
CA SER A 148 6.58 6.48 -19.22
C SER A 148 5.23 7.07 -18.80
N LYS A 149 4.19 7.12 -19.64
CA LYS A 149 2.96 7.91 -19.37
C LYS A 149 1.98 7.32 -18.33
N GLY A 150 2.48 6.68 -17.27
CA GLY A 150 1.67 6.22 -16.14
C GLY A 150 1.50 7.31 -15.08
N TYR A 151 0.46 7.15 -14.27
CA TYR A 151 0.07 8.09 -13.23
C TYR A 151 -0.35 7.37 -11.96
N MET A 152 -0.05 8.01 -10.82
CA MET A 152 -0.49 7.61 -9.49
C MET A 152 -1.00 8.84 -8.75
N LYS A 153 -2.11 8.70 -8.02
CA LYS A 153 -2.56 9.67 -7.02
C LYS A 153 -3.02 8.95 -5.78
N LEU A 154 -2.49 9.36 -4.64
CA LEU A 154 -3.01 8.98 -3.33
C LEU A 154 -3.60 10.22 -2.69
N GLU A 155 -4.87 10.13 -2.29
CA GLU A 155 -5.57 11.16 -1.55
C GLU A 155 -6.01 10.62 -0.18
N ILE A 156 -5.73 11.39 0.87
CA ILE A 156 -6.19 11.11 2.24
C ILE A 156 -6.82 12.39 2.80
N ASN A 157 -8.11 12.30 3.16
CA ASN A 157 -8.87 13.42 3.75
C ASN A 157 -8.80 14.72 2.92
N GLY A 158 -8.87 14.61 1.58
CA GLY A 158 -8.83 15.75 0.66
C GLY A 158 -7.45 16.36 0.39
N LYS A 159 -6.37 15.78 0.94
CA LYS A 159 -4.98 16.12 0.57
C LYS A 159 -4.40 15.02 -0.30
N SER A 160 -3.65 15.37 -1.33
CA SER A 160 -3.10 14.39 -2.26
C SER A 160 -1.61 14.52 -2.51
N ILE A 161 -1.01 13.38 -2.87
CA ILE A 161 0.29 13.25 -3.51
C ILE A 161 0.08 12.60 -4.87
N GLU A 162 0.94 12.93 -5.84
CA GLU A 162 0.80 12.46 -7.22
C GLU A 162 2.16 12.12 -7.82
N ARG A 163 2.20 11.10 -8.68
CA ARG A 163 3.36 10.79 -9.52
C ARG A 163 2.94 10.67 -10.96
N ASN A 164 3.68 11.38 -11.80
CA ASN A 164 3.60 11.28 -13.26
C ASN A 164 4.79 10.47 -13.76
N ASN A 165 4.76 10.15 -15.05
CA ASN A 165 5.87 9.50 -15.73
C ASN A 165 6.25 8.11 -15.16
N VAL A 166 5.30 7.42 -14.52
CA VAL A 166 5.53 6.09 -13.94
C VAL A 166 5.45 5.01 -15.02
N ILE A 167 6.44 4.13 -15.07
CA ILE A 167 6.42 2.91 -15.89
C ILE A 167 5.90 1.76 -15.02
N TYR A 168 4.65 1.35 -15.27
CA TYR A 168 4.04 0.16 -14.67
C TYR A 168 4.22 -1.08 -15.54
N SER A 169 4.31 -0.90 -16.87
CA SER A 169 4.50 -1.96 -17.85
C SER A 169 5.49 -1.53 -18.92
N LYS A 170 6.66 -2.17 -18.99
CA LYS A 170 7.67 -1.85 -20.02
C LYS A 170 7.13 -2.02 -21.45
N GLU A 171 6.29 -3.03 -21.66
CA GLU A 171 5.65 -3.31 -22.94
C GLU A 171 4.25 -2.69 -23.10
N GLY A 172 3.75 -1.94 -22.12
CA GLY A 172 2.40 -1.35 -22.12
C GLY A 172 1.23 -2.36 -22.01
N LYS A 173 1.53 -3.64 -21.82
CA LYS A 173 0.54 -4.73 -21.80
C LYS A 173 -0.19 -4.85 -20.47
N LEU A 174 0.47 -4.56 -19.35
CA LEU A 174 -0.14 -4.71 -18.02
C LEU A 174 -1.16 -3.60 -17.74
N GLY A 175 -2.25 -3.96 -17.08
CA GLY A 175 -3.27 -3.04 -16.57
C GLY A 175 -3.51 -3.30 -15.08
N VAL A 176 -4.49 -2.64 -14.50
CA VAL A 176 -5.00 -2.99 -13.17
C VAL A 176 -5.79 -4.28 -13.28
N ASN A 177 -5.40 -5.32 -12.53
CA ASN A 177 -6.10 -6.61 -12.53
C ASN A 177 -6.82 -6.92 -11.21
N SER A 178 -6.52 -6.20 -10.12
CA SER A 178 -7.24 -6.34 -8.85
C SER A 178 -7.02 -5.19 -7.89
N ALA A 179 -8.02 -4.96 -7.03
CA ALA A 179 -7.85 -4.32 -5.75
C ALA A 179 -7.52 -5.37 -4.69
N SER A 180 -6.43 -5.17 -3.96
CA SER A 180 -6.02 -6.05 -2.87
C SER A 180 -6.30 -5.38 -1.54
N PHE A 181 -7.16 -6.00 -0.73
CA PHE A 181 -7.35 -5.69 0.67
C PHE A 181 -6.40 -6.55 1.49
N GLN A 182 -5.24 -6.02 1.87
CA GLN A 182 -4.34 -6.67 2.82
C GLN A 182 -3.90 -5.66 3.86
N THR A 183 -4.00 -6.05 5.13
CA THR A 183 -3.52 -5.19 6.20
C THR A 183 -2.80 -5.94 7.30
N PHE A 184 -1.65 -5.41 7.70
CA PHE A 184 -0.78 -5.95 8.74
C PHE A 184 0.25 -4.90 9.16
N PHE A 185 0.72 -5.00 10.40
CA PHE A 185 1.97 -4.37 10.82
C PHE A 185 3.13 -4.99 10.06
N GLY A 186 4.10 -4.21 9.57
CA GLY A 186 5.09 -4.85 8.72
C GLY A 186 6.26 -4.03 8.23
N GLY A 187 7.16 -4.81 7.63
CA GLY A 187 8.60 -4.73 7.68
C GLY A 187 9.07 -6.03 8.34
N GLY A 188 9.98 -6.78 7.73
CA GLY A 188 10.27 -8.19 8.07
C GLY A 188 11.02 -8.43 9.39
N SER A 189 10.88 -7.54 10.39
CA SER A 189 11.59 -7.65 11.66
C SER A 189 10.67 -7.33 12.85
N LYS A 190 11.02 -7.90 14.01
CA LYS A 190 10.31 -7.71 15.29
C LYS A 190 10.10 -6.25 15.70
N TYR A 191 10.84 -5.30 15.13
CA TYR A 191 10.66 -3.87 15.40
C TYR A 191 9.35 -3.28 14.87
N PHE A 192 8.65 -4.03 14.00
CA PHE A 192 7.32 -3.69 13.50
C PHE A 192 6.20 -4.35 14.29
N ALA A 193 6.52 -5.25 15.23
CA ALA A 193 5.54 -6.00 16.00
C ALA A 193 4.59 -5.08 16.79
N VAL A 194 3.30 -5.44 16.81
CA VAL A 194 2.29 -4.83 17.68
C VAL A 194 2.77 -4.91 19.14
N LYS A 195 2.85 -3.77 19.82
CA LYS A 195 3.36 -3.70 21.20
C LYS A 195 2.26 -3.67 22.25
N ASN A 196 1.05 -3.27 21.85
CA ASN A 196 -0.10 -3.23 22.75
C ASN A 196 -0.41 -4.66 23.26
N PRO A 197 -0.40 -4.92 24.59
CA PRO A 197 -0.65 -6.25 25.14
C PRO A 197 -2.00 -6.87 24.76
N ALA A 198 -3.01 -6.04 24.48
CA ALA A 198 -4.34 -6.49 24.06
C ALA A 198 -4.47 -6.69 22.53
N GLY A 199 -3.41 -6.43 21.77
CA GLY A 199 -3.46 -6.23 20.33
C GLY A 199 -4.08 -4.89 19.96
N ASP A 200 -4.06 -4.59 18.66
CA ASP A 200 -4.65 -3.38 18.10
C ASP A 200 -5.75 -3.71 17.08
N SER A 201 -6.53 -2.71 16.69
CA SER A 201 -7.52 -2.88 15.62
C SER A 201 -7.64 -1.63 14.76
N ALA A 202 -7.87 -1.84 13.48
CA ALA A 202 -8.34 -0.81 12.56
C ALA A 202 -9.67 -1.28 11.96
N TYR A 203 -10.51 -0.31 11.59
CA TYR A 203 -11.85 -0.59 11.05
C TYR A 203 -11.94 -0.01 9.65
N PHE A 204 -12.56 -0.75 8.73
CA PHE A 204 -12.63 -0.39 7.33
C PHE A 204 -14.06 -0.45 6.82
N ARG A 205 -14.43 0.46 5.92
CA ARG A 205 -15.76 0.47 5.29
C ARG A 205 -15.73 1.18 3.94
N GLY A 206 -16.83 1.06 3.20
CA GLY A 206 -17.07 1.86 1.99
C GLY A 206 -16.06 1.58 0.88
N PHE A 207 -15.67 0.33 0.69
CA PHE A 207 -14.78 -0.08 -0.40
C PHE A 207 -15.45 0.12 -1.75
N ASN A 208 -14.79 0.81 -2.68
CA ASN A 208 -15.24 0.99 -4.07
C ASN A 208 -14.03 0.97 -5.00
N ILE A 209 -14.15 0.31 -6.15
CA ILE A 209 -13.18 0.30 -7.24
C ILE A 209 -13.85 0.60 -8.58
#